data_AF-A0A7H9FG19-F1
#
_entry.id   AF-A0A7H9FG19-F1
#
_cell.length_a   1.000
_cell.length_b   1.000
_cell.length_c   1.000
_cell.angle_alpha   90.00
_cell.angle_beta   90.00
_cell.angle_gamma   90.00
#
_symmetry.space_group_name_H-M   'P 1'
#
loop_
_entity.id
_entity.type
_entity.pdbx_description
1 polymer ?
#
loop_
_entity_poly.entity_id
_entity_poly.type
_entity_poly.pdbx_seq_one_letter_code
_entity_poly.pdbx_strand_id
1 'polypeptide(L)'
;MNTKNRNLIEDNKKAENKSFLYYLHEEKVFDSDSLADLCRYVEKLDSISIDQMRDLHFIENQILRHLVYHFDSNDLSKISNLPDQYWEYIEAFEQAVTKLYDLM
;
A
#
# COMPACT_ATOMS: atom_id res chain seq x y z
N MET A 1 18.52 2.16 19.20
CA MET A 1 17.38 2.51 18.33
C MET A 1 16.11 2.04 19.01
N ASN A 2 15.16 2.95 19.23
CA ASN A 2 13.89 2.63 19.87
C ASN A 2 13.01 1.94 18.82
N THR A 3 13.07 0.60 18.72
CA THR A 3 12.20 -0.19 17.86
C THR A 3 10.79 -0.21 18.46
N LYS A 4 10.09 0.93 18.34
CA LYS A 4 8.63 0.90 18.30
C LYS A 4 8.25 -0.06 17.17
N ASN A 5 7.42 -1.07 17.46
CA ASN A 5 6.76 -1.85 16.41
C ASN A 5 6.15 -0.86 15.42
N ARG A 6 6.73 -0.80 14.22
CA ARG A 6 6.34 0.14 13.17
C ARG A 6 4.97 -0.29 12.66
N ASN A 7 3.96 0.58 12.74
CA ASN A 7 2.63 0.27 12.23
C ASN A 7 2.58 0.65 10.74
N LEU A 8 2.76 -0.34 9.87
CA LEU A 8 2.85 -0.07 8.43
C LEU A 8 1.53 0.42 7.82
N ILE A 9 0.38 0.15 8.44
CA ILE A 9 -0.91 0.70 8.00
C ILE A 9 -0.92 2.21 8.23
N GLU A 10 -0.59 2.65 9.46
CA GLU A 10 -0.58 4.07 9.80
C GLU A 10 0.47 4.85 9.00
N ASP A 11 1.64 4.26 8.78
CA ASP A 11 2.71 4.87 8.00
C ASP A 11 2.29 5.06 6.54
N ASN A 12 1.66 4.05 5.91
CA ASN A 12 1.16 4.18 4.55
C ASN A 12 0.02 5.20 4.46
N LYS A 13 -0.95 5.15 5.38
CA LYS A 13 -2.05 6.13 5.44
C LYS A 13 -1.56 7.58 5.46
N LYS A 14 -0.46 7.84 6.17
CA LYS A 14 0.16 9.17 6.28
C LYS A 14 1.19 9.47 5.19
N ALA A 15 1.48 8.52 4.30
CA ALA A 15 2.60 8.58 3.38
C ALA A 15 3.93 8.95 4.08
N GLU A 16 4.18 8.35 5.25
CA GLU A 16 5.42 8.54 6.01
C GLU A 16 6.62 8.00 5.23
N ASN A 17 7.80 8.59 5.45
CA ASN A 17 9.02 8.24 4.72
C ASN A 17 9.30 6.72 4.79
N LYS A 18 9.57 6.12 3.62
CA LYS A 18 9.75 4.67 3.40
C LYS A 18 8.49 3.81 3.49
N SER A 19 7.29 4.40 3.46
CA SER A 19 6.06 3.65 3.20
C SER A 19 5.85 3.50 1.69
N PHE A 20 5.06 2.52 1.26
CA PHE A 20 4.76 2.34 -0.15
C PHE A 20 4.04 3.56 -0.73
N LEU A 21 3.06 4.12 -0.01
CA LEU A 21 2.38 5.33 -0.45
C LEU A 21 3.28 6.56 -0.50
N TYR A 22 4.32 6.65 0.34
CA TYR A 22 5.34 7.69 0.18
C TYR A 22 6.07 7.56 -1.16
N TYR A 23 6.59 6.37 -1.48
CA TYR A 23 7.26 6.13 -2.76
C TYR A 23 6.34 6.40 -3.95
N LEU A 24 5.09 5.95 -3.86
CA LEU A 24 4.12 6.10 -4.93
C LEU A 24 3.68 7.56 -5.14
N HIS A 25 3.46 8.31 -4.05
CA HIS A 25 2.95 9.68 -4.09
C HIS A 25 4.04 10.73 -4.30
N GLU A 26 5.07 10.70 -3.45
CA GLU A 26 6.11 11.74 -3.40
C GLU A 26 7.22 11.46 -4.42
N GLU A 27 7.70 10.22 -4.48
CA GLU A 27 8.81 9.86 -5.37
C GLU A 27 8.35 9.42 -6.76
N LYS A 28 7.05 9.13 -6.94
CA LYS A 28 6.48 8.57 -8.17
C LYS A 28 7.21 7.29 -8.59
N VAL A 29 7.48 6.42 -7.62
CA VAL A 29 8.17 5.15 -7.78
C VAL A 29 7.28 4.03 -7.26
N PHE A 30 7.16 2.96 -8.04
CA PHE A 30 6.61 1.70 -7.60
C PHE A 30 7.70 0.93 -6.85
N ASP A 31 7.78 1.14 -5.55
CA ASP A 31 8.71 0.41 -4.70
C ASP A 31 8.09 -0.92 -4.24
N SER A 32 8.34 -1.99 -4.99
CA SER A 32 7.77 -3.31 -4.72
C SER A 32 8.15 -3.88 -3.35
N ASP A 33 9.32 -3.50 -2.83
CA ASP A 33 9.82 -4.01 -1.55
C ASP A 33 8.99 -3.46 -0.38
N SER A 34 8.67 -2.17 -0.36
CA SER A 34 7.80 -1.59 0.67
C SER A 34 6.35 -2.06 0.57
N LEU A 35 5.83 -2.35 -0.63
CA LEU A 35 4.52 -3.00 -0.78
C LEU A 35 4.55 -4.43 -0.23
N ALA A 36 5.59 -5.21 -0.55
CA ALA A 36 5.76 -6.56 -0.02
C ALA A 36 5.92 -6.57 1.51
N ASP A 37 6.60 -5.57 2.08
CA ASP A 37 6.66 -5.38 3.54
C ASP A 37 5.28 -5.10 4.15
N LEU A 38 4.48 -4.25 3.50
CA LEU A 38 3.09 -3.99 3.93
C LEU A 38 2.24 -5.26 3.85
N CYS A 39 2.33 -6.05 2.77
CA CYS A 39 1.62 -7.33 2.65
C CYS A 39 2.00 -8.28 3.79
N ARG A 40 3.31 -8.49 4.01
CA ARG A 40 3.81 -9.35 5.09
C ARG A 40 3.39 -8.88 6.48
N TYR A 41 3.26 -7.57 6.67
CA TYR A 41 2.75 -6.99 7.92
C TYR A 41 1.27 -7.31 8.11
N VAL A 42 0.46 -7.13 7.07
CA VAL A 42 -0.98 -7.42 7.07
C VAL A 42 -1.23 -8.91 7.31
N GLU A 43 -0.52 -9.81 6.63
CA GLU A 43 -0.65 -11.26 6.78
C GLU A 43 -0.32 -11.79 8.18
N LYS A 44 0.44 -11.02 8.97
CA LYS A 44 0.83 -11.39 10.35
C LYS A 44 -0.10 -10.82 11.41
N LEU A 45 -1.16 -10.11 11.02
CA LEU A 45 -2.15 -9.62 11.97
C LEU A 45 -3.00 -10.79 12.46
N ASP A 46 -3.00 -11.02 13.78
CA ASP A 46 -3.87 -12.02 14.41
C ASP A 46 -5.26 -11.46 14.75
N SER A 47 -5.42 -10.13 14.68
CA SER A 47 -6.69 -9.44 14.83
C SER A 47 -6.65 -8.08 14.11
N ILE A 48 -7.82 -7.55 13.78
CA ILE A 48 -7.95 -6.24 13.16
C ILE A 48 -9.15 -5.47 13.71
N SER A 49 -8.99 -4.16 13.90
CA SER A 49 -10.13 -3.29 14.23
C SER A 49 -10.82 -2.75 12.96
N ILE A 50 -12.09 -2.33 13.10
CA ILE A 50 -12.82 -1.66 12.01
C ILE A 50 -12.05 -0.42 11.50
N ASP A 51 -11.40 0.32 12.39
CA ASP A 51 -10.62 1.51 12.01
C ASP A 51 -9.39 1.13 11.18
N GLN A 52 -8.67 0.06 11.56
CA GLN A 52 -7.55 -0.46 10.77
C GLN A 52 -8.02 -0.98 9.40
N MET A 53 -9.20 -1.61 9.34
CA MET A 53 -9.76 -2.06 8.07
C MET A 53 -10.14 -0.88 7.16
N ARG A 54 -10.71 0.18 7.73
CA ARG A 54 -10.98 1.44 7.00
C ARG A 54 -9.68 2.05 6.47
N ASP A 55 -8.62 2.02 7.26
CA ASP A 55 -7.32 2.54 6.86
C ASP A 55 -6.68 1.71 5.73
N LEU A 56 -6.83 0.38 5.74
CA LEU A 56 -6.41 -0.48 4.63
C LEU A 56 -7.18 -0.16 3.34
N HIS A 57 -8.50 0.00 3.41
CA HIS A 57 -9.29 0.43 2.26
C HIS A 57 -8.89 1.82 1.75
N PHE A 58 -8.54 2.73 2.64
CA PHE A 58 -7.99 4.02 2.23
C PHE A 58 -6.70 3.83 1.43
N ILE A 59 -5.80 2.95 1.89
CA ILE A 59 -4.54 2.65 1.20
C ILE A 59 -4.79 2.04 -0.18
N GLU A 60 -5.64 1.01 -0.29
CA GLU A 60 -6.03 0.39 -1.57
C GLU A 60 -6.54 1.44 -2.57
N ASN A 61 -7.42 2.34 -2.10
CA ASN A 61 -7.95 3.41 -2.94
C ASN A 61 -6.88 4.41 -3.39
N GLN A 62 -5.92 4.77 -2.55
CA GLN A 62 -4.82 5.64 -2.97
C GLN A 62 -3.94 4.95 -4.02
N ILE A 63 -3.62 3.67 -3.84
CA ILE A 63 -2.85 2.89 -4.80
C ILE A 63 -3.56 2.89 -6.16
N LEU A 64 -4.86 2.56 -6.18
CA LEU A 64 -5.66 2.56 -7.40
C LEU A 64 -5.68 3.93 -8.09
N ARG A 65 -5.88 5.02 -7.33
CA ARG A 65 -5.86 6.38 -7.89
C ARG A 65 -4.53 6.71 -8.55
N HIS A 66 -3.41 6.38 -7.90
CA HIS A 66 -2.08 6.62 -8.46
C HIS A 66 -1.82 5.80 -9.73
N LEU A 67 -2.31 4.56 -9.79
CA LEU A 67 -2.26 3.76 -11.02
C LEU A 67 -3.12 4.37 -12.13
N VAL A 68 -4.35 4.80 -11.83
CA VAL A 68 -5.23 5.45 -12.82
C VAL A 68 -4.61 6.75 -13.34
N TYR A 69 -4.04 7.59 -12.46
CA TYR A 69 -3.34 8.82 -12.85
C TYR A 69 -2.13 8.52 -13.75
N HIS A 70 -1.38 7.45 -13.47
CA HIS A 70 -0.28 7.03 -14.35
C HIS A 70 -0.75 6.75 -15.79
N PHE A 71 -1.97 6.25 -16.00
CA PHE A 71 -2.50 5.95 -17.34
C PHE A 71 -3.25 7.12 -18.00
N ASP A 72 -3.61 8.17 -17.27
CA ASP A 72 -4.21 9.38 -17.87
C ASP A 72 -3.17 10.18 -18.65
N SER A 73 -3.42 10.39 -19.95
CA SER A 73 -2.51 11.15 -20.83
C SER A 73 -2.36 12.62 -20.44
N ASN A 74 -3.30 13.18 -19.68
CA ASN A 74 -3.27 14.57 -19.22
C ASN A 74 -2.60 14.73 -17.85
N ASP A 75 -2.29 13.63 -17.16
CA ASP A 75 -1.66 13.68 -15.85
C ASP A 75 -0.13 13.79 -15.94
N LEU A 76 0.42 14.69 -15.13
CA LEU A 76 1.87 14.94 -15.02
C LEU A 76 2.56 13.99 -14.03
N SER A 77 1.78 13.20 -13.30
CA SER A 77 2.23 12.19 -12.36
C SER A 77 2.36 10.84 -13.06
N LYS A 78 3.58 10.51 -13.49
CA LYS A 78 3.92 9.20 -14.01
C LYS A 78 4.80 8.47 -13.02
N ILE A 79 4.32 7.30 -12.60
CA ILE A 79 5.14 6.29 -11.92
C ILE A 79 6.29 5.90 -12.87
N SER A 80 7.52 6.18 -12.45
CA SER A 80 8.72 6.12 -13.31
C SER A 80 9.16 4.69 -13.65
N ASN A 81 8.84 3.73 -12.79
CA ASN A 81 9.28 2.34 -12.87
C ASN A 81 8.12 1.35 -12.66
N LEU A 82 6.90 1.70 -13.10
CA LEU A 82 5.76 0.79 -12.99
C LEU A 82 6.10 -0.53 -13.70
N PRO A 83 6.13 -1.68 -13.00
CA PRO A 83 6.47 -2.95 -13.62
C PRO A 83 5.35 -3.39 -14.56
N ASP A 84 5.68 -4.12 -15.62
CA ASP A 84 4.68 -4.64 -16.56
C ASP A 84 3.61 -5.45 -15.80
N GLN A 85 4.04 -6.40 -14.97
CA GLN A 85 3.17 -7.21 -14.10
C GLN A 85 2.81 -6.54 -12.75
N TYR A 86 2.55 -5.22 -12.73
CA TYR A 86 2.16 -4.51 -11.49
C TYR A 86 0.92 -5.12 -10.82
N TRP A 87 -0.01 -5.67 -11.60
CA TRP A 87 -1.24 -6.28 -11.08
C TRP A 87 -0.98 -7.43 -10.11
N GLU A 88 0.10 -8.20 -10.28
CA GLU A 88 0.43 -9.32 -9.38
C GLU A 88 0.75 -8.84 -7.96
N TYR A 89 1.41 -7.68 -7.85
CA TYR A 89 1.73 -7.05 -6.56
C TYR A 89 0.47 -6.48 -5.89
N ILE A 90 -0.43 -5.91 -6.68
CA ILE A 90 -1.71 -5.38 -6.19
C ILE A 90 -2.61 -6.52 -5.73
N GLU A 91 -2.73 -7.59 -6.53
CA GLU A 91 -3.51 -8.77 -6.18
C GLU A 91 -3.01 -9.42 -4.89
N ALA A 92 -1.69 -9.51 -4.69
CA ALA A 92 -1.12 -10.03 -3.44
C ALA A 92 -1.54 -9.18 -2.22
N PHE A 93 -1.59 -7.86 -2.37
CA PHE A 93 -2.06 -6.96 -1.30
C PHE A 93 -3.57 -7.10 -1.06
N GLU A 94 -4.38 -7.12 -2.11
CA GLU A 94 -5.83 -7.34 -2.03
C GLU A 94 -6.17 -8.68 -1.35
N GLN A 95 -5.44 -9.76 -1.68
CA GLN A 95 -5.59 -11.06 -1.03
C GLN A 95 -5.21 -11.02 0.46
N ALA A 96 -4.13 -10.31 0.81
CA ALA A 96 -3.73 -10.13 2.20
C ALA A 96 -4.81 -9.38 3.00
N VAL A 97 -5.37 -8.30 2.45
CA VAL A 97 -6.47 -7.53 3.07
C VAL A 97 -7.75 -8.36 3.16
N THR A 98 -8.10 -9.12 2.12
CA THR A 98 -9.30 -9.94 2.08
C THR A 98 -9.32 -11.00 3.20
N LYS A 99 -8.18 -11.62 3.49
CA LYS A 99 -8.07 -12.61 4.58
C LYS A 99 -8.36 -12.02 5.96
N LEU A 100 -8.24 -10.70 6.13
CA LEU A 100 -8.52 -10.06 7.42
C LEU A 100 -10.02 -10.00 7.75
N TYR A 101 -10.91 -10.10 6.75
CA TYR A 101 -12.35 -10.19 7.03
C TYR A 101 -12.72 -11.43 7.85
N ASP A 102 -11.93 -12.50 7.75
CA ASP A 102 -12.12 -13.71 8.56
C ASP A 102 -11.71 -13.50 10.04
N LEU A 103 -11.03 -12.40 10.35
CA LEU A 103 -10.53 -12.04 11.70
C LEU A 103 -11.37 -10.96 12.40
N MET A 104 -12.43 -10.45 11.75
CA MET A 104 -13.35 -9.44 12.29
C MET A 104 -14.48 -10.07 13.10
#